data_AF-A0A0F9AM93-F1
#
_entry.id   AF-A0A0F9AM93-F1
#
_cell.length_a   1.000
_cell.length_b   1.000
_cell.length_c   1.000
_cell.angle_alpha   90.00
_cell.angle_beta   90.00
_cell.angle_gamma   90.00
#
_symmetry.space_group_name_H-M   'P 1'
#
loop_
_entity.id
_entity.type
_entity.pdbx_description
1 polymer ?
#
loop_
_entity_poly.entity_id
_entity_poly.type
_entity_poly.pdbx_seq_one_letter_code
_entity_poly.pdbx_strand_id
1 'polypeptide(L)'
;MHPRNTTYRLITERDRPQIEALWDTTDIPKFPTSFPEIVAERDGEIIGFLAIHHNQECVLVEPMLCQGPATYWGLWHALEAIFKSIGVTNYS
;
A
#
# COMPACT_ATOMS: atom_id res chain seq x y z
N MET A 1 -0.13 -21.66 -17.72
CA MET A 1 0.28 -20.49 -16.91
C MET A 1 -0.72 -20.39 -15.77
N HIS A 2 -0.32 -20.63 -14.52
CA HIS A 2 -1.22 -20.38 -13.40
C HIS A 2 -1.41 -18.85 -13.24
N PRO A 3 -2.61 -18.38 -12.87
CA PRO A 3 -2.78 -16.99 -12.47
C PRO A 3 -1.81 -16.72 -11.31
N ARG A 4 -0.90 -15.75 -11.47
CA ARG A 4 -0.06 -15.29 -10.36
C ARG A 4 -0.98 -14.56 -9.39
N ASN A 5 -1.39 -15.24 -8.32
CA ASN A 5 -2.30 -14.67 -7.33
C ASN A 5 -1.56 -13.59 -6.53
N THR A 6 -1.93 -12.33 -6.77
CA THR A 6 -1.53 -11.23 -5.90
C THR A 6 -2.43 -11.22 -4.68
N THR A 7 -1.82 -11.20 -3.49
CA THR A 7 -2.53 -11.05 -2.21
C THR A 7 -2.32 -9.64 -1.70
N TYR A 8 -3.37 -9.05 -1.12
CA TYR A 8 -3.34 -7.72 -0.53
C TYR A 8 -3.55 -7.84 0.97
N ARG A 9 -2.65 -7.27 1.77
CA ARG A 9 -2.68 -7.42 3.23
C ARG A 9 -2.04 -6.24 3.94
N LEU A 10 -2.33 -6.11 5.23
CA LEU A 10 -1.64 -5.18 6.11
C LEU A 10 -0.13 -5.51 6.14
N ILE A 11 0.68 -4.46 6.27
CA ILE A 11 2.13 -4.61 6.45
C ILE A 11 2.41 -5.24 7.81
N THR A 12 3.52 -5.97 7.85
CA THR A 12 4.17 -6.43 9.07
C THR A 12 5.58 -5.85 9.15
N GLU A 13 6.21 -5.90 10.32
CA GLU A 13 7.59 -5.43 10.49
C GLU A 13 8.58 -6.12 9.54
N ARG A 14 8.29 -7.35 9.11
CA ARG A 14 9.12 -8.14 8.20
C ARG A 14 9.15 -7.59 6.77
N ASP A 15 8.14 -6.80 6.39
CA ASP A 15 8.01 -6.27 5.03
C ASP A 15 8.89 -5.03 4.82
N ARG A 16 9.33 -4.38 5.90
CA ARG A 16 10.09 -3.10 5.85
C ARG A 16 11.26 -3.12 4.87
N PRO A 17 12.16 -4.13 4.88
CA PRO A 17 13.30 -4.13 3.95
C PRO A 17 12.88 -4.19 2.48
N GLN A 18 11.82 -4.92 2.14
CA GLN A 18 11.32 -5.01 0.77
C GLN A 18 10.59 -3.73 0.34
N ILE A 19 9.84 -3.11 1.26
CA ILE A 19 9.19 -1.81 1.02
C ILE A 19 10.23 -0.72 0.81
N GLU A 20 11.29 -0.68 1.63
CA GLU A 20 12.40 0.27 1.48
C GLU A 20 13.10 0.10 0.13
N ALA A 21 13.42 -1.15 -0.24
CA ALA A 21 14.02 -1.45 -1.53
C ALA A 21 13.12 -1.02 -2.70
N LEU A 22 11.80 -1.23 -2.61
CA LEU A 22 10.83 -0.77 -3.60
C LEU A 22 10.78 0.77 -3.67
N TRP A 23 10.78 1.45 -2.53
CA TRP A 23 10.74 2.91 -2.44
C TRP A 23 12.00 3.54 -3.02
N ASP A 24 13.17 2.94 -2.77
CA ASP A 24 14.47 3.38 -3.29
C ASP A 24 14.57 3.26 -4.83
N THR A 25 13.64 2.56 -5.48
CA THR A 25 13.52 2.56 -6.95
C THR A 25 12.79 3.80 -7.51
N THR A 26 12.31 4.69 -6.64
CA THR A 26 11.52 5.87 -7.02
C THR A 26 12.14 7.15 -6.50
N ASP A 27 11.83 8.29 -7.14
CA ASP A 27 12.29 9.61 -6.69
C ASP A 27 11.43 10.19 -5.55
N ILE A 28 10.52 9.40 -4.96
CA ILE A 28 9.58 9.89 -3.96
C ILE A 28 10.30 9.99 -2.61
N PRO A 29 10.30 11.17 -1.96
CA PRO A 29 10.91 11.31 -0.63
C PRO A 29 10.31 10.34 0.38
N LYS A 30 11.15 9.74 1.21
CA LYS A 30 10.70 8.94 2.36
C LYS A 30 10.19 9.87 3.46
N PHE A 31 9.09 9.49 4.10
CA PHE A 31 8.52 10.25 5.21
C PHE A 31 7.85 9.30 6.22
N PRO A 32 7.55 9.77 7.44
CA PRO A 32 6.86 8.95 8.43
C PRO A 32 5.46 8.56 7.94
N THR A 33 5.19 7.27 7.88
CA THR A 33 3.89 6.73 7.50
C THR A 33 3.07 6.35 8.73
N SER A 34 1.77 6.13 8.54
CA SER A 34 0.77 5.95 9.57
C SER A 34 -0.18 4.81 9.21
N PHE A 35 -0.70 4.12 10.21
CA PHE A 35 -1.63 3.01 10.03
C PHE A 35 -3.01 3.50 9.51
N PRO A 36 -3.72 2.71 8.67
CA PRO A 36 -3.35 1.41 8.11
C PRO A 36 -2.48 1.51 6.85
N GLU A 37 -1.50 0.63 6.70
CA GLU A 37 -0.69 0.51 5.47
C GLU A 37 -0.89 -0.86 4.84
N ILE A 38 -0.82 -0.94 3.51
CA ILE A 38 -1.15 -2.17 2.76
C ILE A 38 -0.04 -2.46 1.76
N VAL A 39 0.28 -3.74 1.61
CA VAL A 39 1.16 -4.25 0.56
C VAL A 39 0.42 -5.15 -0.40
N ALA A 40 0.90 -5.17 -1.65
CA ALA A 40 0.57 -6.16 -2.65
C ALA A 40 1.73 -7.16 -2.74
N GLU A 41 1.47 -8.40 -2.39
CA GLU A 41 2.44 -9.49 -2.42
C GLU A 41 2.13 -10.44 -3.57
N ARG A 42 3.16 -10.83 -4.33
CA ARG A 42 3.05 -11.85 -5.38
C ARG A 42 4.26 -12.77 -5.29
N ASP A 43 4.00 -14.07 -5.20
CA ASP A 43 5.05 -15.10 -5.14
C ASP A 43 6.09 -14.85 -4.01
N GLY A 44 5.67 -14.24 -2.90
CA GLY A 44 6.53 -13.90 -1.74
C GLY A 44 7.26 -12.55 -1.84
N GLU A 45 7.08 -11.82 -2.95
CA GLU A 45 7.70 -10.52 -3.19
C GLU A 45 6.69 -9.38 -3.03
N ILE A 46 7.10 -8.29 -2.39
CA ILE A 46 6.31 -7.06 -2.33
C ILE A 46 6.44 -6.32 -3.66
N ILE A 47 5.36 -6.33 -4.44
CA ILE A 47 5.26 -5.68 -5.76
C ILE A 47 4.49 -4.37 -5.73
N GLY A 48 3.96 -4.01 -4.56
CA GLY A 48 3.34 -2.72 -4.32
C GLY A 48 3.12 -2.41 -2.85
N PHE A 49 3.04 -1.13 -2.54
CA PHE A 49 2.92 -0.60 -1.20
C PHE A 49 2.11 0.70 -1.23
N LEU A 50 1.24 0.86 -0.24
CA LEU A 50 0.43 2.05 -0.03
C LEU A 50 0.80 2.65 1.32
N ALA A 51 1.52 3.77 1.27
CA ALA A 51 1.79 4.61 2.43
C ALA A 51 0.59 5.50 2.71
N ILE A 52 0.22 5.59 3.99
CA ILE A 52 -0.71 6.62 4.46
C ILE A 52 0.08 7.58 5.32
N HIS A 53 -0.12 8.87 5.12
CA HIS A 53 0.36 9.90 6.03
C HIS A 53 -0.83 10.73 6.51
N HIS A 54 -0.89 11.07 7.79
CA HIS A 54 -1.90 12.01 8.28
C HIS A 54 -1.22 13.19 8.98
N ASN A 55 -1.72 14.39 8.74
CA ASN A 55 -1.42 15.56 9.56
C ASN A 55 -2.72 16.06 10.24
N GLN A 56 -2.67 17.20 10.93
CA GLN A 56 -3.83 17.77 11.63
C GLN A 56 -4.95 18.23 10.66
N GLU A 57 -4.68 18.32 9.37
CA GLU A 57 -5.57 18.89 8.35
C GLU A 57 -6.10 17.85 7.36
N CYS A 58 -5.37 16.76 7.10
CA CYS A 58 -5.78 15.72 6.15
C CYS A 58 -5.10 14.35 6.38
N VAL A 59 -5.72 13.31 5.80
CA VAL A 59 -5.09 12.01 5.50
C VAL A 59 -4.69 12.05 4.03
N LEU A 60 -3.40 11.95 3.75
CA LEU A 60 -2.87 11.84 2.39
C LEU A 60 -2.57 10.37 2.11
N VAL A 61 -3.27 9.80 1.12
CA VAL A 61 -3.02 8.45 0.60
C VAL A 61 -2.07 8.58 -0.59
N GLU A 62 -0.80 8.85 -0.34
CA GLU A 62 0.23 8.85 -1.38
C GLU A 62 1.62 8.96 -0.73
N PRO A 63 2.63 8.19 -1.18
CA PRO A 63 2.67 7.52 -2.47
C PRO A 63 2.13 6.08 -2.48
N MET A 64 1.52 5.72 -3.61
CA MET A 64 1.28 4.33 -3.98
C MET A 64 2.39 3.86 -4.92
N LEU A 65 3.24 2.97 -4.43
CA LEU A 65 4.32 2.35 -5.20
C LEU A 65 3.81 1.05 -5.78
N CYS A 66 3.85 0.85 -7.10
CA CYS A 66 3.39 -0.41 -7.69
C CYS A 66 3.97 -0.67 -9.08
N GLN A 67 4.12 -1.95 -9.43
CA GLN A 67 4.65 -2.40 -10.72
C GLN A 67 3.60 -2.37 -11.88
N GLY A 68 2.54 -1.56 -11.76
CA GLY A 68 1.58 -1.33 -12.86
C GLY A 68 0.11 -1.17 -12.44
N PRO A 69 -0.79 -0.91 -13.41
CA PRO A 69 -2.17 -0.49 -13.14
C PRO A 69 -3.02 -1.52 -12.38
N ALA A 70 -2.83 -2.82 -12.64
CA ALA A 70 -3.60 -3.86 -11.94
C ALA A 70 -3.24 -3.91 -10.43
N THR A 71 -1.97 -3.70 -10.10
CA THR A 71 -1.52 -3.65 -8.71
C THR A 71 -2.05 -2.40 -8.01
N TYR A 72 -2.07 -1.26 -8.70
CA TYR A 72 -2.69 -0.01 -8.24
C TYR A 72 -4.16 -0.21 -7.84
N TRP A 73 -4.99 -0.72 -8.76
CA TRP A 73 -6.42 -0.93 -8.51
C TRP A 73 -6.67 -1.88 -7.34
N GLY A 74 -5.87 -2.93 -7.22
CA GLY A 74 -6.01 -3.87 -6.11
C GLY A 74 -5.61 -3.27 -4.75
N LEU A 75 -4.55 -2.45 -4.69
CA LEU A 75 -4.17 -1.73 -3.47
C LEU A 75 -5.28 -0.75 -3.04
N TRP A 76 -5.86 -0.03 -3.99
CA TRP A 76 -6.98 0.88 -3.74
C TRP A 76 -8.21 0.16 -3.17
N HIS A 77 -8.63 -0.95 -3.78
CA HIS A 77 -9.76 -1.73 -3.28
C HIS A 77 -9.49 -2.37 -1.92
N ALA A 78 -8.25 -2.80 -1.66
CA ALA A 78 -7.86 -3.31 -0.35
C ALA A 78 -7.95 -2.22 0.72
N LEU A 79 -7.53 -0.98 0.41
CA LEU A 79 -7.67 0.17 1.30
C LEU A 79 -9.13 0.49 1.59
N GLU A 80 -9.94 0.57 0.55
CA GLU A 80 -11.38 0.80 0.64
C GLU A 80 -12.06 -0.26 1.53
N ALA A 81 -11.69 -1.54 1.39
CA ALA A 81 -12.24 -2.60 2.22
C ALA A 81 -11.88 -2.43 3.71
N ILE A 82 -10.65 -2.03 4.01
CA ILE A 82 -10.21 -1.73 5.39
C ILE A 82 -10.99 -0.54 5.94
N PHE A 83 -11.06 0.57 5.21
CA PHE A 83 -11.82 1.76 5.62
C PHE A 83 -13.28 1.45 5.90
N LYS A 84 -13.95 0.70 5.02
CA LYS A 84 -15.32 0.23 5.25
C LYS A 84 -15.43 -0.63 6.52
N SER A 85 -14.47 -1.51 6.77
CA SER A 85 -14.47 -2.39 7.95
C SER A 85 -14.37 -1.64 9.28
N ILE A 86 -13.75 -0.45 9.29
CA ILE A 86 -13.62 0.41 10.48
C ILE A 86 -14.66 1.54 10.51
N GLY A 87 -15.65 1.52 9.62
CA GLY A 87 -16.76 2.48 9.60
C GLY A 87 -16.46 3.82 8.94
N VAL A 88 -15.36 3.94 8.20
CA VAL A 88 -15.05 5.13 7.40
C VAL A 88 -15.92 5.10 6.14
N THR A 89 -16.75 6.12 5.96
CA THR A 89 -17.71 6.21 4.84
C THR A 89 -17.30 7.18 3.74
N ASN A 90 -16.31 8.04 3.98
CA ASN A 90 -15.80 9.03 3.02
C ASN A 90 -14.27 9.10 3.09
N TYR A 91 -13.62 9.01 1.93
CA TYR A 91 -12.18 9.21 1.70
C TYR A 91 -12.01 9.68 0.26
N SER A 92 -11.03 10.56 0.02
CA SER A 92 -10.73 11.15 -1.29
C SER A 92 -9.28 10.92 -1.65
#